data_AF-A0A160VEW1-F1
#
_entry.id   AF-A0A160VEW1-F1
#
_cell.length_a   1.000
_cell.length_b   1.000
_cell.length_c   1.000
_cell.angle_alpha   90.00
_cell.angle_beta   90.00
_cell.angle_gamma   90.00
#
_symmetry.space_group_name_H-M   'P 1'
#
loop_
_entity.id
_entity.type
_entity.pdbx_description
1 polymer ?
#
loop_
_entity_poly.entity_id
_entity_poly.type
_entity_poly.pdbx_seq_one_letter_code
_entity_poly.pdbx_strand_id
1 'polypeptide(L)'
;MIGDFNEEPIDKNIKGFIDMNNGKRLARPFTNLMEPLVGKPGVGTYVYRGKDNLLDQIIASSGLMNSGPLKILPGSLEILDKEKYRQQEGKYAHYPFRFWAGNRLLGGYSDHLTVSCTVIIDK
;
A
#
# COMPACT_ATOMS: atom_id res chain seq x y z
N MET A 1 -3.48 0.97 10.75
CA MET A 1 -2.64 2.09 10.29
C MET A 1 -2.72 2.14 8.78
N ILE A 2 -2.80 3.35 8.22
CA ILE A 2 -2.92 3.58 6.78
C ILE A 2 -2.05 4.79 6.45
N GLY A 3 -1.24 4.72 5.41
CA GLY A 3 -0.46 5.86 4.93
C GLY A 3 0.71 5.46 4.04
N ASP A 4 1.43 6.47 3.57
CA ASP A 4 2.74 6.32 2.91
C ASP A 4 3.83 6.15 3.97
N PHE A 5 4.46 4.97 3.98
CA PHE A 5 5.53 4.63 4.91
C PHE A 5 6.93 4.91 4.37
N ASN A 6 7.06 5.29 3.08
CA ASN A 6 8.36 5.42 2.39
C ASN A 6 9.26 4.17 2.47
N GLU A 7 8.68 3.02 2.78
CA GLU A 7 9.33 1.71 2.88
C GLU A 7 8.44 0.67 2.21
N GLU A 8 9.04 -0.44 1.77
CA GLU A 8 8.32 -1.59 1.26
C GLU A 8 7.78 -2.47 2.40
N PRO A 9 6.73 -3.29 2.18
CA PRO A 9 6.23 -4.23 3.19
C PRO A 9 7.29 -5.18 3.76
N ILE A 10 8.37 -5.42 2.99
CA ILE A 10 9.46 -6.33 3.34
C ILE A 10 10.65 -5.65 4.03
N ASP A 11 10.64 -4.32 4.12
CA ASP A 11 11.75 -3.57 4.71
C ASP A 11 11.84 -3.76 6.22
N LYS A 12 13.04 -3.54 6.76
CA LYS A 12 13.39 -3.92 8.13
C LYS A 12 12.52 -3.21 9.17
N ASN A 13 12.20 -1.93 8.99
CA ASN A 13 11.41 -1.21 9.98
C ASN A 13 9.94 -1.66 9.95
N ILE A 14 9.39 -1.91 8.75
CA ILE A 14 8.05 -2.48 8.60
C ILE A 14 7.97 -3.87 9.22
N LYS A 15 8.91 -4.78 8.91
CA LYS A 15 8.95 -6.12 9.54
C LYS A 15 9.14 -6.05 11.05
N GLY A 16 10.04 -5.20 11.54
CA GLY A 16 10.27 -4.99 12.97
C GLY A 16 9.02 -4.48 13.69
N PHE A 17 8.25 -3.61 13.04
CA PHE A 17 6.98 -3.11 13.53
C PHE A 17 5.90 -4.21 13.57
N ILE A 18 5.78 -5.02 12.51
CA ILE A 18 4.79 -6.10 12.40
C ILE A 18 5.04 -7.22 13.42
N ASP A 19 6.29 -7.66 13.54
CA ASP A 19 6.68 -8.82 14.35
C ASP A 19 7.01 -8.46 15.80
N MET A 20 7.01 -7.16 16.15
CA MET A 20 7.32 -6.61 17.48
C MET A 20 8.39 -7.41 18.25
N ASN A 21 9.47 -7.78 17.55
CA ASN A 21 10.48 -8.68 18.09
C ASN A 21 11.53 -7.86 18.85
N ASN A 22 11.54 -7.99 20.18
CA ASN A 22 12.51 -7.30 21.04
C ASN A 22 13.63 -8.22 21.56
N GLY A 23 13.81 -9.39 20.93
CA GLY A 23 14.82 -10.40 21.30
C GLY A 23 14.44 -11.27 22.51
N LYS A 24 13.37 -10.93 23.25
CA LYS A 24 12.85 -11.74 24.37
C LYS A 24 11.47 -12.32 24.08
N ARG A 25 10.70 -11.66 23.21
CA ARG A 25 9.35 -12.07 22.82
C ARG A 25 9.17 -11.80 21.33
N LEU A 26 8.62 -12.77 20.63
CA LEU A 26 8.09 -12.62 19.28
C LEU A 26 6.57 -12.55 19.39
N ALA A 27 5.96 -11.51 18.84
CA ALA A 27 4.51 -11.37 18.78
C ALA A 27 4.15 -10.72 17.46
N ARG A 28 3.13 -11.19 16.74
CA ARG A 28 2.70 -10.59 15.47
C ARG A 28 1.36 -9.88 15.65
N PRO A 29 1.30 -8.75 16.39
CA PRO A 29 0.05 -8.05 16.68
C PRO A 29 -0.51 -7.29 15.48
N PHE A 30 0.22 -7.25 14.36
CA PHE A 30 -0.19 -6.60 13.14
C PHE A 30 -0.04 -7.53 11.93
N THR A 31 -0.84 -7.26 10.90
CA THR A 31 -0.78 -7.88 9.58
C THR A 31 -0.73 -6.76 8.55
N ASN A 32 0.28 -6.78 7.69
CA ASN A 32 0.33 -5.87 6.55
C ASN A 32 -0.46 -6.46 5.38
N LEU A 33 -1.54 -5.80 5.00
CA LEU A 33 -2.41 -6.30 3.94
C LEU A 33 -1.74 -6.23 2.56
N MET A 34 -0.74 -5.36 2.39
CA MET A 34 -0.02 -5.19 1.12
C MET A 34 1.05 -6.28 0.89
N GLU A 35 1.45 -7.03 1.92
CA GLU A 35 2.52 -8.04 1.82
C GLU A 35 2.31 -9.04 0.67
N PRO A 36 1.09 -9.56 0.40
CA PRO A 36 0.85 -10.47 -0.72
C PRO A 36 1.00 -9.84 -2.12
N LEU A 37 1.18 -8.52 -2.21
CA LEU A 37 1.40 -7.81 -3.48
C LEU A 37 2.89 -7.63 -3.81
N VAL A 38 3.78 -7.88 -2.85
CA VAL A 38 5.22 -7.67 -3.01
C VAL A 38 5.76 -8.48 -4.19
N GLY A 39 6.51 -7.80 -5.06
CA GLY A 39 7.16 -8.42 -6.22
C GLY A 39 6.23 -8.78 -7.38
N LYS A 40 4.94 -8.45 -7.30
CA LYS A 40 4.03 -8.63 -8.44
C LYS A 40 4.38 -7.63 -9.55
N PRO A 41 4.63 -8.08 -10.79
CA PRO A 41 4.98 -7.18 -11.89
C PRO A 41 3.86 -6.17 -12.18
N GLY A 42 4.22 -4.88 -12.33
CA GLY A 42 3.27 -3.82 -12.64
C GLY A 42 2.33 -3.44 -11.49
N VAL A 43 2.55 -3.98 -10.29
CA VAL A 43 1.72 -3.71 -9.11
C VAL A 43 2.52 -2.91 -8.09
N GLY A 44 2.05 -1.71 -7.79
CA GLY A 44 2.64 -0.79 -6.83
C GLY A 44 1.77 0.43 -6.61
N THR A 45 2.02 1.15 -5.53
CA THR A 45 1.38 2.44 -5.23
C THR A 45 2.23 3.59 -5.73
N TYR A 46 3.53 3.38 -5.92
CA TYR A 46 4.49 4.37 -6.39
C TYR A 46 5.40 3.77 -7.47
N VAL A 47 5.94 4.61 -8.36
CA VAL A 47 6.92 4.17 -9.37
C VAL A 47 8.20 5.00 -9.25
N TYR A 48 9.31 4.34 -8.89
CA TYR A 48 10.63 4.93 -8.80
C TYR A 48 11.59 4.32 -9.81
N ARG A 49 12.13 5.12 -10.73
CA ARG A 49 13.10 4.67 -11.76
C ARG A 49 12.64 3.41 -12.52
N GLY A 50 11.33 3.34 -12.82
CA GLY A 50 10.71 2.25 -13.55
C GLY A 50 10.42 1.00 -12.72
N LYS A 51 10.54 1.08 -11.38
CA LYS A 51 10.18 0.01 -10.47
C LYS A 51 8.93 0.40 -9.70
N ASP A 52 7.96 -0.49 -9.68
CA ASP A 52 6.78 -0.38 -8.82
C ASP A 52 7.17 -0.67 -7.35
N ASN A 53 6.71 0.19 -6.45
CA ASN A 53 6.92 0.10 -5.01
C ASN A 53 5.58 0.18 -4.27
N LEU A 54 5.46 -0.45 -3.11
CA LEU A 54 4.27 -0.48 -2.23
C LEU A 54 4.51 0.38 -0.99
N LEU A 55 4.71 1.69 -1.19
CA LEU A 55 4.98 2.63 -0.11
C LEU A 55 3.73 2.94 0.72
N ASP A 56 2.58 2.99 0.05
CA ASP A 56 1.28 3.21 0.70
C ASP A 56 0.73 1.87 1.19
N GLN A 57 0.53 1.74 2.50
CA GLN A 57 0.22 0.46 3.12
C GLN A 57 -0.97 0.54 4.07
N ILE A 58 -1.74 -0.55 4.11
CA ILE A 58 -2.78 -0.80 5.11
C ILE A 58 -2.29 -1.90 6.04
N ILE A 59 -2.06 -1.55 7.30
CA ILE A 59 -1.61 -2.46 8.35
C ILE A 59 -2.72 -2.60 9.39
N ALA A 60 -3.24 -3.82 9.56
CA ALA A 60 -4.35 -4.13 10.46
C ALA A 60 -3.83 -4.78 11.75
N SER A 61 -4.50 -4.56 12.88
CA SER A 61 -4.19 -5.29 14.11
C SER A 61 -4.74 -6.71 14.05
N SER A 62 -4.11 -7.66 14.76
CA SER A 62 -4.64 -9.03 14.88
C SER A 62 -6.06 -9.05 15.45
N GLY A 63 -6.40 -8.05 16.27
CA GLY A 63 -7.75 -7.85 16.78
C GLY A 63 -8.75 -7.67 15.63
N LEU A 64 -8.49 -6.70 14.75
CA LEU A 64 -9.32 -6.42 13.56
C LEU A 64 -9.32 -7.57 12.55
N MET A 65 -8.26 -8.38 12.51
CA MET A 65 -8.15 -9.53 11.59
C MET A 65 -8.91 -10.76 12.10
N ASN A 66 -8.90 -11.01 13.42
CA ASN A 66 -9.23 -12.34 13.96
C ASN A 66 -10.30 -12.33 15.06
N SER A 67 -10.75 -11.16 15.55
CA SER A 67 -11.61 -11.09 16.73
C SER A 67 -12.60 -9.92 16.72
N GLY A 68 -13.70 -10.07 17.46
CA GLY A 68 -14.68 -9.01 17.62
C GLY A 68 -15.61 -8.81 16.42
N PRO A 69 -16.49 -7.81 16.50
CA PRO A 69 -17.53 -7.58 15.50
C PRO A 69 -17.02 -6.87 14.24
N LEU A 70 -15.88 -6.16 14.31
CA LEU A 70 -15.29 -5.48 13.15
C LEU A 70 -14.33 -6.42 12.42
N LYS A 71 -14.51 -6.56 11.11
CA LYS A 71 -13.65 -7.39 10.25
C LYS A 71 -13.33 -6.70 8.94
N ILE A 72 -12.15 -6.99 8.39
CA ILE A 72 -11.84 -6.63 7.00
C ILE A 72 -12.50 -7.65 6.08
N LEU A 73 -13.27 -7.18 5.09
CA LEU A 73 -13.91 -8.03 4.10
C LEU A 73 -12.81 -8.75 3.29
N PRO A 74 -12.74 -10.09 3.30
CA PRO A 74 -11.73 -10.81 2.55
C PRO A 74 -11.78 -10.47 1.05
N GLY A 75 -10.62 -10.22 0.45
CA GLY A 75 -10.50 -9.86 -0.97
C GLY A 75 -10.90 -8.43 -1.31
N SER A 76 -11.24 -7.59 -0.33
CA SER A 76 -11.58 -6.17 -0.58
C SER A 76 -10.39 -5.23 -0.71
N LEU A 77 -9.16 -5.72 -0.49
CA LEU A 77 -7.95 -4.92 -0.67
C LEU A 77 -7.78 -4.58 -2.15
N GLU A 78 -7.68 -3.30 -2.46
CA GLU A 78 -7.52 -2.80 -3.82
C GLU A 78 -6.47 -1.68 -3.85
N ILE A 79 -5.64 -1.68 -4.90
CA ILE A 79 -4.95 -0.49 -5.38
C ILE A 79 -5.82 0.07 -6.49
N LEU A 80 -6.26 1.32 -6.38
CA LEU A 80 -7.13 1.95 -7.36
C LEU A 80 -6.34 2.32 -8.63
N ASP A 81 -5.99 1.30 -9.40
CA ASP A 81 -5.14 1.41 -10.59
C ASP A 81 -5.98 1.43 -11.86
N LYS A 82 -6.47 2.62 -12.21
CA LYS A 82 -7.24 2.87 -13.44
C LYS A 82 -6.39 3.68 -14.40
N GLU A 83 -6.64 3.51 -15.69
CA GLU A 83 -5.89 4.21 -16.76
C GLU A 83 -5.78 5.72 -16.53
N LYS A 84 -6.84 6.38 -16.05
CA LYS A 84 -6.83 7.84 -15.75
C LYS A 84 -5.90 8.25 -14.59
N TYR A 85 -5.48 7.31 -13.75
CA TYR A 85 -4.55 7.53 -12.64
C TYR A 85 -3.10 7.25 -13.05
N ARG A 86 -2.86 6.76 -14.26
CA ARG A 86 -1.54 6.49 -14.84
C ARG A 86 -1.26 7.51 -15.94
N GLN A 87 0.02 7.77 -16.20
CA GLN A 87 0.45 8.44 -17.42
C GLN A 87 0.35 7.43 -18.57
N GLN A 88 -0.31 7.83 -19.66
CA GLN A 88 -0.64 6.94 -20.78
C GLN A 88 0.50 6.87 -21.80
N GLU A 89 1.29 7.93 -21.94
CA GLU A 89 2.24 8.10 -23.04
C GLU A 89 3.61 8.62 -22.59
N GLY A 90 4.59 8.50 -23.48
CA GLY A 90 5.93 9.04 -23.32
C GLY A 90 6.81 8.21 -22.36
N LYS A 91 7.94 8.79 -21.96
CA LYS A 91 8.96 8.12 -21.13
C LYS A 91 8.44 7.64 -19.78
N TYR A 92 7.40 8.29 -19.27
CA TYR A 92 6.80 8.00 -17.97
C TYR A 92 5.44 7.31 -18.10
N ALA A 93 5.12 6.73 -19.27
CA ALA A 93 4.00 5.80 -19.37
C ALA A 93 4.08 4.77 -18.23
N HIS A 94 2.94 4.39 -17.65
CA HIS A 94 2.81 3.59 -16.42
C HIS A 94 3.06 4.32 -15.09
N TYR A 95 3.69 5.49 -15.04
CA TYR A 95 3.85 6.20 -13.75
C TYR A 95 2.50 6.73 -13.27
N PRO A 96 2.26 6.84 -11.95
CA PRO A 96 1.10 7.58 -11.45
C PRO A 96 1.05 8.99 -12.05
N PHE A 97 -0.15 9.40 -12.43
CA PHE A 97 -0.38 10.68 -13.07
C PHE A 97 -0.39 11.79 -12.02
N ARG A 98 0.81 12.34 -11.77
CA ARG A 98 1.03 13.38 -10.77
C ARG A 98 0.51 14.74 -11.19
N PHE A 99 0.11 15.56 -10.23
CA PHE A 99 -0.38 16.91 -10.51
C PHE A 99 0.77 17.85 -10.94
N TRP A 100 1.90 17.83 -10.23
CA TRP A 100 3.12 18.61 -10.54
C TRP A 100 4.30 17.70 -10.89
N ALA A 101 5.11 18.11 -11.86
CA ALA A 101 6.41 17.53 -12.17
C ALA A 101 7.48 18.62 -12.16
N GLY A 102 8.16 18.78 -11.03
CA GLY A 102 9.01 19.95 -10.77
C GLY A 102 8.18 21.23 -10.88
N ASN A 103 8.57 22.13 -11.77
CA ASN A 103 7.86 23.40 -12.00
C ASN A 103 6.77 23.32 -13.07
N ARG A 104 6.49 22.13 -13.61
CA ARG A 104 5.48 21.93 -14.67
C ARG A 104 4.20 21.35 -14.09
N LEU A 105 3.07 21.98 -14.40
CA LEU A 105 1.74 21.43 -14.14
C LEU A 105 1.44 20.33 -15.17
N LEU A 106 1.15 19.12 -14.70
CA LEU A 106 0.67 18.02 -15.55
C LEU A 106 -0.84 17.82 -15.42
N GLY A 107 -1.42 18.16 -14.26
CA GLY A 107 -2.88 18.11 -14.03
C GLY A 107 -3.44 16.74 -13.65
N GLY A 108 -2.59 15.77 -13.34
CA GLY A 108 -3.00 14.47 -12.81
C GLY A 108 -3.41 14.50 -11.34
N TYR A 109 -3.74 13.36 -10.74
CA TYR A 109 -4.30 13.28 -9.39
C TYR A 109 -3.23 13.26 -8.28
N SER A 110 -2.20 12.43 -8.44
CA SER A 110 -1.19 12.14 -7.40
C SER A 110 -0.02 11.38 -8.01
N ASP A 111 1.18 11.51 -7.44
CA ASP A 111 2.30 10.63 -7.77
C ASP A 111 2.24 9.27 -7.07
N HIS A 112 1.21 9.04 -6.26
CA HIS A 112 0.88 7.77 -5.61
C HIS A 112 -0.52 7.30 -6.01
N LEU A 113 -0.71 5.99 -6.14
CA LEU A 113 -2.02 5.37 -6.30
C LEU A 113 -2.68 5.11 -4.95
N THR A 114 -4.00 5.27 -4.90
CA THR A 114 -4.79 5.02 -3.69
C THR A 114 -4.85 3.54 -3.34
N VAL A 115 -4.74 3.23 -2.04
CA VAL A 115 -5.06 1.91 -1.49
C VAL A 115 -6.37 1.96 -0.71
N SER A 116 -7.15 0.88 -0.76
CA SER A 116 -8.41 0.77 -0.02
C SER A 116 -8.65 -0.66 0.47
N CYS A 117 -9.47 -0.78 1.51
CA CYS A 117 -10.08 -2.04 1.92
C CYS A 117 -11.46 -1.76 2.54
N THR A 118 -12.34 -2.74 2.53
CA THR A 118 -13.68 -2.63 3.14
C THR A 118 -13.65 -3.21 4.55
N VAL A 119 -14.15 -2.45 5.52
CA VAL A 119 -14.42 -2.93 6.88
C VAL A 119 -15.91 -3.18 7.04
N ILE A 120 -16.27 -4.35 7.55
CA ILE A 120 -17.63 -4.77 7.83
C ILE A 120 -17.83 -4.98 9.33
N ILE A 121 -19.09 -4.91 9.75
CA ILE A 121 -19.52 -5.26 11.10
C ILE A 121 -20.33 -6.55 11.00
N ASP A 122 -19.83 -7.63 11.59
CA ASP A 122 -20.61 -8.84 11.83
C ASP A 122 -21.68 -8.50 12.87
N LYS A 123 -22.93 -8.70 12.48
CA LYS A 123 -24.10 -8.53 13.37
C LYS A 123 -24.27 -9.73 14.29
#